data_AF-A0A8H4IUZ9-F1
#
_entry.id   AF-A0A8H4IUZ9-F1
#
_cell.length_a   1.000
_cell.length_b   1.000
_cell.length_c   1.000
_cell.angle_alpha   90.00
_cell.angle_beta   90.00
_cell.angle_gamma   90.00
#
_symmetry.space_group_name_H-M   'P 1'
#
loop_
_entity.id
_entity.type
_entity.pdbx_description
1 polymer ?
#
loop_
_entity_poly.entity_id
_entity_poly.type
_entity_poly.pdbx_seq_one_letter_code
_entity_poly.pdbx_strand_id
1 'polypeptide(L)'
;MPIGANLACALRYLRHPDRSRTLWIDAICIDQSLNEEKNAQVKRMAQMYSYAHRVIIWLGKEQDESTHALTTLKYFGEQVEYTADECIGDSPGALEPTWWDAERRLPYDAATWSSLVSLFSRPWFSRVWVLQEALLANQRALVQCGDYSIPWSILRKAMVVLAEKVGLPAELFATLGSYRTGLLTKSTWNLPRLLLWGRFRKCTDDRDKIYGMLSLVSPAVAMNISVDYNMSAGEVYRDALLAHAELTKRLELLRHCQLEHRCTGGPSWVPNFAAERGRFFGFRKGHTRQASGHSAAQIRRPSPNVLEATGVSCATVTSARKVPAGDLNGAFQATQQWKPDGLWTGGYVTGGSTFDGFLEVIAKGRLRDRYPNIPPFPTMHGLRQGLSDAMRGNSSIDNALDYFKEELKVDGTFFFETQEGYLGVSQSQPEEGAN
;
A
#
# COMPACT_ATOMS: atom_id res chain seq x y z
N MET A 1 -18.99 28.10 18.33
CA MET A 1 -18.01 27.29 17.58
C MET A 1 -18.76 26.35 16.65
N PRO A 2 -18.61 26.47 15.32
CA PRO A 2 -19.20 25.54 14.37
C PRO A 2 -18.52 24.17 14.47
N ILE A 3 -19.29 23.08 14.44
CA ILE A 3 -18.77 21.70 14.40
C ILE A 3 -19.47 20.90 13.30
N GLY A 4 -18.77 19.93 12.73
CA GLY A 4 -19.35 19.05 11.71
C GLY A 4 -20.49 18.19 12.25
N ALA A 5 -21.45 17.83 11.38
CA ALA A 5 -22.64 17.06 11.75
C ALA A 5 -22.30 15.71 12.42
N ASN A 6 -21.23 15.03 11.96
CA ASN A 6 -20.77 13.79 12.55
C ASN A 6 -20.33 13.98 14.02
N LEU A 7 -19.52 15.02 14.29
CA LEU A 7 -19.08 15.34 15.64
C LEU A 7 -20.25 15.77 16.56
N ALA A 8 -21.18 16.57 16.03
CA ALA A 8 -22.38 16.94 16.77
C ALA A 8 -23.23 15.72 17.15
N CYS A 9 -23.29 14.71 16.27
CA CYS A 9 -23.93 13.43 16.56
C CYS A 9 -23.17 12.68 17.67
N ALA A 10 -21.86 12.49 17.51
CA ALA A 10 -21.00 11.82 18.48
C ALA A 10 -21.15 12.41 19.90
N LEU A 11 -21.11 13.73 20.04
CA LEU A 11 -21.24 14.39 21.35
C LEU A 11 -22.56 14.07 22.06
N ARG A 12 -23.66 13.86 21.33
CA ARG A 12 -24.96 13.49 21.93
C ARG A 12 -24.95 12.05 22.43
N TYR A 13 -24.42 11.12 21.64
CA TYR A 13 -24.29 9.71 22.00
C TYR A 13 -23.27 9.47 23.12
N LEU A 14 -22.20 10.27 23.17
CA LEU A 14 -21.15 10.14 24.18
C LEU A 14 -21.48 10.85 25.49
N ARG A 15 -22.53 11.67 25.55
CA ARG A 15 -22.93 12.38 26.77
C ARG A 15 -23.54 11.39 27.77
N HIS A 16 -23.07 11.44 29.01
CA HIS A 16 -23.76 10.74 30.09
C HIS A 16 -25.04 11.48 30.49
N PRO A 17 -26.12 10.77 30.84
CA PRO A 17 -27.40 11.40 31.18
C PRO A 17 -27.34 12.19 32.49
N ASP A 18 -26.48 11.78 33.42
CA ASP A 18 -26.49 12.18 34.83
C ASP A 18 -25.20 12.87 35.28
N ARG A 19 -24.15 12.89 34.45
CA ARG A 19 -22.85 13.45 34.82
C ARG A 19 -22.11 14.09 33.67
N SER A 20 -21.20 14.99 34.02
CA SER A 20 -20.28 15.57 33.05
C SER A 20 -19.29 14.54 32.52
N ARG A 21 -18.89 14.71 31.26
CA ARG A 21 -17.87 13.89 30.61
C ARG A 21 -16.79 14.78 30.02
N THR A 22 -15.55 14.54 30.42
CA THR A 22 -14.39 15.22 29.82
C THR A 22 -13.96 14.48 28.56
N LEU A 23 -13.91 15.20 27.44
CA LEU A 23 -13.49 14.67 26.14
C LEU A 23 -12.42 15.59 25.56
N TRP A 24 -11.34 15.00 25.05
CA TRP A 24 -10.42 15.67 24.15
C TRP A 24 -10.82 15.33 22.72
N ILE A 25 -11.06 16.34 21.90
CA ILE A 25 -11.46 16.22 20.49
C ILE A 25 -10.63 17.21 19.71
N ASP A 26 -9.81 16.73 18.78
CA ASP A 26 -8.90 17.52 17.94
C ASP A 26 -9.58 18.73 17.27
N ALA A 27 -10.78 18.57 16.72
CA ALA A 27 -11.54 19.64 16.07
C ALA A 27 -12.05 20.73 17.03
N ILE A 28 -11.96 20.53 18.35
CA ILE A 28 -12.41 21.46 19.40
C ILE A 28 -11.24 21.97 20.23
N CYS A 29 -10.31 21.09 20.58
CA CYS A 29 -9.22 21.34 21.51
C CYS A 29 -7.94 21.88 20.84
N ILE A 30 -7.93 21.98 19.51
CA ILE A 30 -6.82 22.56 18.73
C ILE A 30 -7.41 23.71 17.93
N ASP A 31 -6.80 24.89 17.98
CA ASP A 31 -7.11 25.94 17.02
C ASP A 31 -6.63 25.53 15.63
N GLN A 32 -7.56 25.03 14.82
CA GLN A 32 -7.30 24.57 13.46
C GLN A 32 -6.90 25.72 12.51
N SER A 33 -7.08 26.99 12.92
CA SER A 33 -6.71 28.16 12.14
C SER A 33 -5.26 28.63 12.39
N LEU A 34 -4.63 28.20 13.48
CA LEU A 34 -3.28 28.58 13.85
C LEU A 34 -2.29 27.44 13.62
N ASN A 35 -1.51 27.53 12.54
CA ASN A 35 -0.51 26.51 12.19
C ASN A 35 0.51 26.26 13.31
N GLU A 36 0.91 27.27 14.07
CA GLU A 36 1.84 27.12 15.20
C GLU A 36 1.30 26.16 16.26
N GLU A 37 0.03 26.34 16.66
CA GLU A 37 -0.62 25.41 17.59
C GLU A 37 -0.78 24.04 16.94
N LYS A 38 -1.30 23.97 15.70
CA LYS A 38 -1.50 22.71 14.98
C LYS A 38 -0.20 21.90 14.90
N ASN A 39 0.92 22.54 14.57
CA ASN A 39 2.26 21.95 14.54
C ASN A 39 2.65 21.35 15.90
N ALA A 40 2.44 22.10 16.98
CA ALA A 40 2.74 21.65 18.34
C ALA A 40 1.84 20.49 18.78
N GLN A 41 0.54 20.54 18.46
CA GLN A 41 -0.44 19.54 18.86
C GLN A 41 -0.24 18.23 18.10
N VAL A 42 0.04 18.26 16.80
CA VAL A 42 0.30 17.04 15.99
C VAL A 42 1.51 16.27 16.52
N LYS A 43 2.56 16.97 16.97
CA LYS A 43 3.71 16.33 17.66
C LYS A 43 3.31 15.65 18.98
N ARG A 44 2.23 16.10 19.62
CA ARG A 44 1.71 15.59 20.91
C ARG A 44 0.58 14.57 20.76
N MET A 45 -0.06 14.46 19.60
CA MET A 45 -1.21 13.56 19.37
C MET A 45 -0.90 12.13 19.79
N ALA A 46 0.33 11.67 19.53
CA ALA A 46 0.77 10.34 19.94
C ALA A 46 0.63 10.11 21.45
N GLN A 47 1.13 11.06 22.25
CA GLN A 47 1.05 11.04 23.71
C GLN A 47 -0.41 11.17 24.17
N MET A 48 -1.21 12.00 23.51
CA MET A 48 -2.63 12.18 23.85
C MET A 48 -3.41 10.88 23.72
N TYR A 49 -3.28 10.16 22.59
CA TYR A 49 -3.95 8.86 22.42
C TYR A 49 -3.42 7.79 23.38
N SER A 50 -2.12 7.76 23.63
CA SER A 50 -1.51 6.77 24.53
C SER A 50 -1.82 7.00 26.00
N TYR A 51 -1.91 8.25 26.45
CA TYR A 51 -2.21 8.60 27.85
C TYR A 51 -3.70 8.82 28.13
N ALA A 52 -4.54 8.91 27.09
CA ALA A 52 -5.99 8.97 27.26
C ALA A 52 -6.46 7.79 28.12
N HIS A 53 -7.37 8.02 29.06
CA HIS A 53 -7.96 6.92 29.85
C HIS A 53 -8.61 5.86 28.94
N ARG A 54 -9.28 6.33 27.88
CA ARG A 54 -9.92 5.52 26.84
C ARG A 54 -10.03 6.36 25.57
N VAL A 55 -9.73 5.75 24.43
CA VAL A 55 -10.04 6.30 23.09
C VAL A 55 -11.36 5.71 22.61
N ILE A 56 -12.18 6.54 21.97
CA ILE A 56 -13.44 6.11 21.36
C ILE A 56 -13.36 6.36 19.87
N ILE A 57 -13.34 5.26 19.12
CA ILE A 57 -13.44 5.26 17.66
C ILE A 57 -14.93 5.34 17.33
N TRP A 58 -15.37 6.51 16.90
CA TRP A 58 -16.76 6.77 16.55
C TRP A 58 -17.01 6.48 15.05
N LEU A 59 -17.90 5.55 14.76
CA LEU A 59 -18.23 5.15 13.39
C LEU A 59 -19.47 5.87 12.82
N GLY A 60 -20.18 6.66 13.63
CA GLY A 60 -21.43 7.33 13.24
C GLY A 60 -22.65 6.74 13.94
N LYS A 61 -23.85 7.25 13.60
CA LYS A 61 -25.12 6.71 14.09
C LYS A 61 -25.34 5.28 13.61
N GLU A 62 -26.21 4.57 14.33
CA GLU A 62 -26.69 3.24 13.93
C GLU A 62 -27.48 3.33 12.63
N GLN A 63 -27.00 2.63 11.60
CA GLN A 63 -27.55 2.55 10.24
C GLN A 63 -26.96 1.34 9.51
N ASP A 64 -27.61 0.89 8.45
CA ASP A 64 -27.11 -0.16 7.55
C ASP A 64 -26.73 -1.45 8.29
N GLU A 65 -27.56 -1.85 9.25
CA GLU A 65 -27.35 -3.03 10.11
C GLU A 65 -26.01 -3.00 10.88
N SER A 66 -25.51 -1.81 11.24
CA SER A 66 -24.22 -1.67 11.92
C SER A 66 -24.13 -2.40 13.25
N THR A 67 -25.24 -2.53 13.99
CA THR A 67 -25.29 -3.26 15.26
C THR A 67 -25.17 -4.76 15.04
N HIS A 68 -25.83 -5.29 14.01
CA HIS A 68 -25.64 -6.67 13.57
C HIS A 68 -24.19 -6.91 13.17
N ALA A 69 -23.62 -6.06 12.30
CA ALA A 69 -22.23 -6.14 11.85
C ALA A 69 -21.22 -6.16 13.01
N LEU A 70 -21.35 -5.23 13.96
CA LEU A 70 -20.46 -5.17 15.14
C LEU A 70 -20.66 -6.37 16.07
N THR A 71 -21.87 -6.88 16.21
CA THR A 71 -22.16 -8.08 17.01
C THR A 71 -21.54 -9.32 16.37
N THR A 72 -21.68 -9.48 15.05
CA THR A 72 -21.03 -10.55 14.29
C THR A 72 -19.50 -10.48 14.43
N LEU A 73 -18.91 -9.28 14.27
CA LEU A 73 -17.46 -9.10 14.40
C LEU A 73 -16.96 -9.33 15.83
N LYS A 74 -17.75 -8.96 16.83
CA LYS A 74 -17.45 -9.26 18.23
C LYS A 74 -17.43 -10.76 18.47
N TYR A 75 -18.48 -11.46 18.06
CA TYR A 75 -18.56 -12.92 18.22
C TYR A 75 -17.40 -13.61 17.50
N PHE A 76 -17.16 -13.28 16.23
CA PHE A 76 -16.04 -13.82 15.45
C PHE A 76 -14.69 -13.56 16.13
N GLY A 77 -14.45 -12.32 16.54
CA GLY A 77 -13.23 -11.93 17.25
C GLY A 77 -13.06 -12.65 18.59
N GLU A 78 -14.13 -13.11 19.23
CA GLU A 78 -14.05 -13.93 20.44
C GLU A 78 -13.68 -15.40 20.14
N GLN A 79 -13.82 -15.87 18.90
CA GLN A 79 -13.47 -17.24 18.48
C GLN A 79 -12.02 -17.39 18.01
N VAL A 80 -11.42 -16.33 17.47
CA VAL A 80 -10.12 -16.40 16.77
C VAL A 80 -9.02 -15.65 17.50
N GLU A 81 -7.78 -16.13 17.43
CA GLU A 81 -6.60 -15.52 18.03
C GLU A 81 -5.62 -15.01 16.98
N TYR A 82 -4.95 -13.90 17.28
CA TYR A 82 -3.79 -13.43 16.52
C TYR A 82 -2.69 -12.97 17.48
N THR A 83 -1.56 -13.65 17.44
CA THR A 83 -0.47 -13.47 18.41
C THR A 83 0.65 -12.57 17.86
N ALA A 84 1.56 -12.15 18.74
CA ALA A 84 2.66 -11.25 18.40
C ALA A 84 3.72 -11.89 17.47
N ASP A 85 3.82 -13.21 17.46
CA ASP A 85 4.61 -14.03 16.54
C ASP A 85 3.87 -14.31 15.22
N GLU A 86 2.77 -13.59 14.97
CA GLU A 86 1.96 -13.66 13.75
C GLU A 86 1.27 -15.01 13.54
N CYS A 87 1.09 -15.80 14.60
CA CYS A 87 0.28 -17.02 14.55
C CYS A 87 -1.21 -16.67 14.62
N ILE A 88 -1.99 -17.43 13.85
CA ILE A 88 -3.45 -17.36 13.80
C ILE A 88 -3.98 -18.71 14.32
N GLY A 89 -4.97 -18.67 15.19
CA GLY A 89 -5.50 -19.89 15.82
C GLY A 89 -6.84 -19.68 16.50
N ASP A 90 -7.28 -20.67 17.28
CA ASP A 90 -8.48 -20.57 18.11
C ASP A 90 -8.18 -19.73 19.37
N SER A 91 -9.14 -18.88 19.76
CA SER A 91 -9.06 -18.21 21.06
C SER A 91 -9.20 -19.23 22.20
N PRO A 92 -8.61 -18.96 23.38
CA PRO A 92 -8.88 -19.76 24.57
C PRO A 92 -10.39 -19.80 24.87
N GLY A 93 -10.99 -20.99 24.84
CA GLY A 93 -12.43 -21.18 25.06
C GLY A 93 -13.31 -20.90 23.83
N ALA A 94 -12.75 -20.87 22.63
CA ALA A 94 -13.52 -20.75 21.40
C ALA A 94 -14.59 -21.87 21.31
N LEU A 95 -15.81 -21.46 20.98
CA LEU A 95 -16.94 -22.36 20.72
C LEU A 95 -16.94 -22.85 19.26
N GLU A 96 -16.27 -22.09 18.40
CA GLU A 96 -16.26 -22.30 16.95
C GLU A 96 -14.85 -22.67 16.46
N PRO A 97 -14.44 -23.94 16.62
CA PRO A 97 -13.09 -24.35 16.27
C PRO A 97 -12.83 -24.14 14.77
N THR A 98 -11.58 -23.81 14.43
CA THR A 98 -11.09 -23.65 13.04
C THR A 98 -11.68 -22.47 12.27
N TRP A 99 -12.47 -21.58 12.89
CA TRP A 99 -12.97 -20.39 12.20
C TRP A 99 -11.86 -19.46 11.69
N TRP A 100 -10.67 -19.56 12.29
CA TRP A 100 -9.46 -18.88 11.91
C TRP A 100 -8.82 -19.41 10.61
N ASP A 101 -9.10 -20.66 10.21
CA ASP A 101 -8.55 -21.29 9.00
C ASP A 101 -9.03 -20.54 7.75
N ALA A 102 -8.12 -20.21 6.83
CA ALA A 102 -8.41 -19.45 5.62
C ALA A 102 -9.51 -20.09 4.73
N GLU A 103 -9.58 -21.41 4.65
CA GLU A 103 -10.49 -22.17 3.78
C GLU A 103 -11.83 -22.49 4.45
N ARG A 104 -11.91 -22.40 5.79
CA ARG A 104 -13.15 -22.66 6.52
C ARG A 104 -14.22 -21.63 6.18
N ARG A 105 -15.29 -22.02 5.50
CA ARG A 105 -16.41 -21.12 5.23
C ARG A 105 -17.11 -20.71 6.53
N LEU A 106 -17.26 -19.41 6.76
CA LEU A 106 -18.05 -18.89 7.88
C LEU A 106 -19.55 -19.05 7.59
N PRO A 107 -20.37 -19.39 8.60
CA PRO A 107 -21.81 -19.62 8.43
C PRO A 107 -22.59 -18.30 8.34
N TYR A 108 -22.10 -17.36 7.53
CA TYR A 108 -22.71 -16.05 7.33
C TYR A 108 -23.48 -16.03 6.02
N ASP A 109 -24.71 -15.55 6.10
CA ASP A 109 -25.58 -15.33 4.96
C ASP A 109 -25.27 -14.02 4.23
N ALA A 110 -25.96 -13.77 3.12
CA ALA A 110 -25.74 -12.59 2.29
C ALA A 110 -26.03 -11.28 3.05
N ALA A 111 -27.04 -11.26 3.93
CA ALA A 111 -27.38 -10.10 4.75
C ALA A 111 -26.27 -9.75 5.74
N THR A 112 -25.70 -10.77 6.41
CA THR A 112 -24.57 -10.58 7.32
C THR A 112 -23.36 -10.03 6.56
N TRP A 113 -22.99 -10.62 5.43
CA TRP A 113 -21.89 -10.09 4.61
C TRP A 113 -22.13 -8.65 4.14
N SER A 114 -23.35 -8.31 3.74
CA SER A 114 -23.73 -6.96 3.34
C SER A 114 -23.56 -5.96 4.49
N SER A 115 -23.97 -6.33 5.71
CA SER A 115 -23.79 -5.48 6.91
C SER A 115 -22.31 -5.20 7.21
N LEU A 116 -21.44 -6.21 7.03
CA LEU A 116 -19.99 -6.05 7.20
C LEU A 116 -19.41 -5.10 6.15
N VAL A 117 -19.79 -5.28 4.88
CA VAL A 117 -19.37 -4.39 3.78
C VAL A 117 -19.79 -2.94 4.08
N SER A 118 -21.04 -2.72 4.49
CA SER A 118 -21.56 -1.39 4.84
C SER A 118 -20.80 -0.77 6.02
N LEU A 119 -20.51 -1.54 7.07
CA LEU A 119 -19.76 -1.06 8.23
C LEU A 119 -18.34 -0.62 7.83
N PHE A 120 -17.60 -1.46 7.09
CA PHE A 120 -16.24 -1.15 6.66
C PHE A 120 -16.14 -0.08 5.56
N SER A 121 -17.26 0.24 4.90
CA SER A 121 -17.36 1.36 3.95
C SER A 121 -17.51 2.72 4.63
N ARG A 122 -17.67 2.77 5.96
CA ARG A 122 -17.84 4.01 6.70
C ARG A 122 -16.60 4.91 6.61
N PRO A 123 -16.76 6.25 6.58
CA PRO A 123 -15.67 7.19 6.31
C PRO A 123 -14.43 7.04 7.20
N TRP A 124 -14.61 6.63 8.46
CA TRP A 124 -13.49 6.38 9.38
C TRP A 124 -12.46 5.44 8.74
N PHE A 125 -12.88 4.29 8.20
CA PHE A 125 -12.00 3.31 7.56
C PHE A 125 -11.28 3.80 6.29
N SER A 126 -11.53 5.03 5.83
CA SER A 126 -10.81 5.60 4.70
C SER A 126 -9.75 6.62 5.11
N ARG A 127 -9.78 7.16 6.34
CA ARG A 127 -8.92 8.29 6.75
C ARG A 127 -7.48 7.85 7.04
N VAL A 128 -6.50 8.70 6.78
CA VAL A 128 -5.07 8.40 7.06
C VAL A 128 -4.76 8.38 8.57
N TRP A 129 -5.46 9.19 9.35
CA TRP A 129 -5.23 9.35 10.79
C TRP A 129 -5.66 8.16 11.65
N VAL A 130 -6.50 7.27 11.11
CA VAL A 130 -7.14 6.20 11.90
C VAL A 130 -6.17 5.23 12.56
N LEU A 131 -5.01 4.97 11.96
CA LEU A 131 -4.05 4.08 12.60
C LEU A 131 -3.39 4.73 13.81
N GLN A 132 -3.10 6.04 13.79
CA GLN A 132 -2.63 6.70 15.01
C GLN A 132 -3.71 6.65 16.08
N GLU A 133 -4.95 7.02 15.72
CA GLU A 133 -6.10 7.00 16.62
C GLU A 133 -6.29 5.61 17.26
N ALA A 134 -6.22 4.55 16.45
CA ALA A 134 -6.58 3.20 16.87
C ALA A 134 -5.41 2.40 17.46
N LEU A 135 -4.20 2.54 16.93
CA LEU A 135 -3.06 1.72 17.36
C LEU A 135 -2.29 2.32 18.55
N LEU A 136 -2.36 3.63 18.75
CA LEU A 136 -1.78 4.27 19.93
C LEU A 136 -2.72 4.26 21.12
N ALA A 137 -3.99 3.95 20.90
CA ALA A 137 -4.95 3.80 21.97
C ALA A 137 -4.56 2.64 22.89
N ASN A 138 -4.84 2.83 24.18
CA ASN A 138 -4.61 1.78 25.17
C ASN A 138 -5.64 0.63 25.05
N GLN A 139 -5.49 -0.41 25.87
CA GLN A 139 -6.36 -1.60 25.85
C GLN A 139 -7.85 -1.32 26.14
N ARG A 140 -8.19 -0.14 26.69
CA ARG A 140 -9.58 0.26 26.97
C ARG A 140 -10.28 0.89 25.77
N ALA A 141 -9.62 1.00 24.63
CA ALA A 141 -10.17 1.58 23.41
C ALA A 141 -11.45 0.86 22.96
N LEU A 142 -12.45 1.64 22.55
CA LEU A 142 -13.74 1.14 22.09
C LEU A 142 -14.00 1.61 20.66
N VAL A 143 -14.63 0.76 19.87
CA VAL A 143 -15.30 1.13 18.64
C VAL A 143 -16.78 1.25 18.92
N GLN A 144 -17.36 2.41 18.60
CA GLN A 144 -18.75 2.73 18.90
C GLN A 144 -19.48 3.18 17.64
N CYS A 145 -20.68 2.65 17.45
CA CYS A 145 -21.61 2.99 16.38
C CYS A 145 -23.01 3.12 16.97
N GLY A 146 -23.57 4.33 16.98
CA GLY A 146 -24.77 4.62 17.76
C GLY A 146 -24.53 4.31 19.25
N ASP A 147 -25.45 3.57 19.86
CA ASP A 147 -25.34 3.15 21.27
C ASP A 147 -24.54 1.86 21.46
N TYR A 148 -24.27 1.12 20.38
CA TYR A 148 -23.55 -0.14 20.46
C TYR A 148 -22.03 0.06 20.38
N SER A 149 -21.28 -0.65 21.22
CA SER A 149 -19.81 -0.58 21.23
C SER A 149 -19.15 -1.91 21.53
N ILE A 150 -17.96 -2.10 20.96
CA ILE A 150 -17.12 -3.29 21.16
C ILE A 150 -15.67 -2.87 21.45
N PRO A 151 -14.86 -3.69 22.14
CA PRO A 151 -13.44 -3.40 22.31
C PRO A 151 -12.70 -3.34 20.98
N TRP A 152 -11.84 -2.34 20.80
CA TRP A 152 -11.02 -2.23 19.60
C TRP A 152 -10.09 -3.43 19.40
N SER A 153 -9.60 -4.03 20.49
CA SER A 153 -8.78 -5.25 20.43
C SER A 153 -9.52 -6.40 19.74
N ILE A 154 -10.80 -6.57 20.02
CA ILE A 154 -11.65 -7.61 19.40
C ILE A 154 -11.86 -7.31 17.92
N LEU A 155 -12.21 -6.05 17.56
CA LEU A 155 -12.38 -5.69 16.15
C LEU A 155 -11.09 -5.83 15.35
N ARG A 156 -9.96 -5.36 15.90
CA ARG A 156 -8.64 -5.47 15.26
C ARG A 156 -8.31 -6.94 14.98
N LYS A 157 -8.53 -7.81 15.96
CA LYS A 157 -8.30 -9.25 15.83
C LYS A 157 -9.19 -9.86 14.74
N ALA A 158 -10.48 -9.54 14.76
CA ALA A 158 -11.42 -9.94 13.72
C ALA A 158 -10.97 -9.49 12.33
N MET A 159 -10.55 -8.22 12.18
CA MET A 159 -10.07 -7.67 10.90
C MET A 159 -8.85 -8.41 10.37
N VAL A 160 -7.86 -8.71 11.23
CA VAL A 160 -6.63 -9.39 10.82
C VAL A 160 -6.92 -10.82 10.35
N VAL A 161 -7.72 -11.59 11.10
CA VAL A 161 -8.03 -12.97 10.73
C VAL A 161 -8.99 -13.04 9.54
N LEU A 162 -9.99 -12.15 9.47
CA LEU A 162 -10.87 -12.07 8.29
C LEU A 162 -10.09 -11.77 7.01
N ALA A 163 -9.04 -10.95 7.08
CA ALA A 163 -8.21 -10.62 5.90
C ALA A 163 -7.53 -11.84 5.25
N GLU A 164 -7.39 -12.97 5.97
CA GLU A 164 -6.83 -14.22 5.43
C GLU A 164 -7.90 -15.16 4.84
N LYS A 165 -9.21 -14.87 5.02
CA LYS A 165 -10.29 -15.75 4.54
C LYS A 165 -10.41 -15.72 3.03
N VAL A 166 -10.59 -16.90 2.43
CA VAL A 166 -10.92 -17.04 1.01
C VAL A 166 -12.41 -16.79 0.80
N GLY A 167 -12.77 -16.18 -0.33
CA GLY A 167 -14.17 -16.00 -0.74
C GLY A 167 -14.91 -14.86 -0.06
N LEU A 168 -14.21 -13.89 0.54
CA LEU A 168 -14.83 -12.66 1.03
C LEU A 168 -15.44 -11.84 -0.12
N PRO A 169 -16.50 -11.04 0.15
CA PRO A 169 -16.95 -10.01 -0.78
C PRO A 169 -15.78 -9.09 -1.20
N ALA A 170 -15.72 -8.72 -2.48
CA ALA A 170 -14.57 -8.05 -3.07
C ALA A 170 -14.21 -6.71 -2.38
N GLU A 171 -15.23 -5.94 -2.00
CA GLU A 171 -15.10 -4.66 -1.29
C GLU A 171 -14.53 -4.86 0.11
N LEU A 172 -14.98 -5.92 0.80
CA LEU A 172 -14.50 -6.27 2.13
C LEU A 172 -13.06 -6.77 2.06
N PHE A 173 -12.75 -7.66 1.11
CA PHE A 173 -11.40 -8.15 0.86
C PHE A 173 -10.44 -7.00 0.57
N ALA A 174 -10.82 -6.08 -0.32
CA ALA A 174 -10.02 -4.90 -0.64
C ALA A 174 -9.79 -4.02 0.60
N THR A 175 -10.83 -3.78 1.39
CA THR A 175 -10.74 -2.94 2.59
C THR A 175 -9.86 -3.59 3.66
N LEU A 176 -10.11 -4.83 4.04
CA LEU A 176 -9.34 -5.55 5.06
C LEU A 176 -7.88 -5.77 4.59
N GLY A 177 -7.69 -6.17 3.33
CA GLY A 177 -6.37 -6.32 2.74
C GLY A 177 -5.57 -5.01 2.76
N SER A 178 -6.23 -3.89 2.52
CA SER A 178 -5.59 -2.56 2.63
C SER A 178 -5.20 -2.20 4.06
N TYR A 179 -5.77 -2.81 5.09
CA TYR A 179 -5.47 -2.56 6.49
C TYR A 179 -4.45 -3.51 7.08
N ARG A 180 -4.26 -4.68 6.47
CA ARG A 180 -3.34 -5.73 6.94
C ARG A 180 -1.98 -5.14 7.32
N THR A 181 -1.28 -4.49 6.38
CA THR A 181 0.06 -3.91 6.65
C THR A 181 0.08 -2.92 7.82
N GLY A 182 -0.99 -2.14 7.99
CA GLY A 182 -1.08 -1.11 9.02
C GLY A 182 -1.44 -1.65 10.41
N LEU A 183 -2.20 -2.75 10.49
CA LEU A 183 -2.69 -3.33 11.75
C LEU A 183 -1.79 -4.42 12.34
N LEU A 184 -0.81 -4.93 11.59
CA LEU A 184 0.17 -5.91 12.08
C LEU A 184 1.11 -5.31 13.14
N THR A 185 2.01 -6.13 13.70
CA THR A 185 2.84 -5.80 14.87
C THR A 185 3.80 -4.61 14.63
N LYS A 186 4.22 -3.95 15.72
CA LYS A 186 5.09 -2.75 15.68
C LYS A 186 6.41 -2.96 14.93
N SER A 187 6.98 -4.17 14.97
CA SER A 187 8.22 -4.50 14.26
C SER A 187 8.08 -4.41 12.74
N THR A 188 6.85 -4.54 12.21
CA THR A 188 6.57 -4.44 10.78
C THR A 188 6.37 -3.00 10.28
N TRP A 189 6.22 -2.03 11.21
CA TRP A 189 5.97 -0.62 10.91
C TRP A 189 7.24 0.12 10.54
N ASN A 190 7.67 -0.06 9.29
CA ASN A 190 8.65 0.82 8.67
C ASN A 190 7.97 1.87 7.80
N LEU A 191 8.63 3.03 7.65
CA LEU A 191 8.09 4.16 6.91
C LEU A 191 7.64 3.77 5.48
N PRO A 192 8.39 3.02 4.65
CA PRO A 192 7.93 2.63 3.31
C PRO A 192 6.62 1.85 3.31
N ARG A 193 6.45 0.88 4.22
CA ARG A 193 5.22 0.08 4.33
C ARG A 193 4.04 0.93 4.80
N LEU A 194 4.26 1.80 5.77
CA LEU A 194 3.23 2.72 6.23
C LEU A 194 2.86 3.72 5.13
N LEU A 195 3.82 4.32 4.42
CA LEU A 195 3.55 5.23 3.31
C LEU A 195 2.77 4.55 2.18
N LEU A 196 3.05 3.28 1.88
CA LEU A 196 2.25 2.51 0.95
C LEU A 196 0.80 2.38 1.42
N TRP A 197 0.59 2.09 2.70
CA TRP A 197 -0.73 2.04 3.31
C TRP A 197 -1.44 3.39 3.28
N GLY A 198 -0.80 4.44 3.79
CA GLY A 198 -1.35 5.79 3.95
C GLY A 198 -1.62 6.49 2.62
N ARG A 199 -0.88 6.13 1.56
CA ARG A 199 -1.12 6.63 0.21
C ARG A 199 -2.56 6.41 -0.26
N PHE A 200 -3.16 5.27 0.06
CA PHE A 200 -4.54 4.94 -0.35
C PHE A 200 -5.60 5.48 0.61
N ARG A 201 -5.21 6.23 1.63
CA ARG A 201 -6.12 6.80 2.62
C ARG A 201 -6.47 8.24 2.31
N LYS A 202 -7.69 8.66 2.60
CA LYS A 202 -8.15 10.02 2.43
C LYS A 202 -7.55 10.93 3.51
N CYS A 203 -7.20 12.13 3.11
CA CYS A 203 -6.84 13.25 3.97
C CYS A 203 -7.38 14.54 3.33
N THR A 204 -7.67 15.54 4.15
CA THR A 204 -8.06 16.87 3.67
C THR A 204 -6.82 17.69 3.31
N ASP A 205 -5.74 17.45 4.04
CA ASP A 205 -4.45 18.11 3.86
C ASP A 205 -3.43 17.06 3.39
N ASP A 206 -2.81 17.29 2.25
CA ASP A 206 -1.86 16.35 1.64
C ASP A 206 -0.66 16.04 2.54
N ARG A 207 -0.26 16.98 3.42
CA ARG A 207 0.85 16.76 4.37
C ARG A 207 0.56 15.65 5.38
N ASP A 208 -0.72 15.37 5.63
CA ASP A 208 -1.15 14.31 6.52
C ASP A 208 -0.83 12.91 5.97
N LYS A 209 -0.49 12.79 4.67
CA LYS A 209 0.11 11.58 4.11
C LYS A 209 1.46 11.24 4.74
N ILE A 210 2.11 12.18 5.43
CA ILE A 210 3.30 11.92 6.25
C ILE A 210 2.92 12.05 7.73
N TYR A 211 2.35 13.19 8.12
CA TYR A 211 2.10 13.51 9.53
C TYR A 211 1.14 12.53 10.21
N GLY A 212 0.15 12.03 9.46
CA GLY A 212 -0.78 10.99 9.88
C GLY A 212 -0.14 9.63 10.15
N MET A 213 1.16 9.44 9.95
CA MET A 213 1.87 8.19 10.25
C MET A 213 3.16 8.37 11.08
N LEU A 214 3.57 9.61 11.37
CA LEU A 214 4.83 9.87 12.07
C LEU A 214 4.92 9.21 13.45
N SER A 215 3.81 9.07 14.16
CA SER A 215 3.80 8.43 15.47
C SER A 215 3.88 6.89 15.42
N LEU A 216 3.81 6.30 14.23
CA LEU A 216 3.84 4.85 14.01
C LEU A 216 5.20 4.36 13.52
N VAL A 217 6.06 5.26 13.02
CA VAL A 217 7.42 4.91 12.60
C VAL A 217 8.40 4.94 13.77
N SER A 218 9.64 4.48 13.56
CA SER A 218 10.66 4.52 14.61
C SER A 218 10.93 5.97 15.05
N PRO A 219 11.20 6.21 16.35
CA PRO A 219 11.50 7.55 16.86
C PRO A 219 12.66 8.23 16.12
N ALA A 220 13.68 7.46 15.72
CA ALA A 220 14.82 7.96 14.97
C ALA A 220 14.43 8.53 13.59
N VAL A 221 13.46 7.92 12.89
CA VAL A 221 12.93 8.49 11.64
C VAL A 221 12.08 9.72 11.95
N ALA A 222 11.16 9.61 12.91
CA ALA A 222 10.22 10.68 13.24
C ALA A 222 10.92 11.98 13.68
N MET A 223 12.00 11.88 14.47
CA MET A 223 12.78 13.03 14.93
C MET A 223 13.45 13.82 13.80
N ASN A 224 13.69 13.19 12.65
CA ASN A 224 14.30 13.82 11.48
C ASN A 224 13.26 14.43 10.52
N ILE A 225 11.96 14.35 10.84
CA ILE A 225 10.89 14.92 10.02
C ILE A 225 10.20 16.04 10.81
N SER A 226 10.33 17.28 10.35
CA SER A 226 9.65 18.41 10.98
C SER A 226 8.17 18.43 10.61
N VAL A 227 7.31 18.61 11.62
CA VAL A 227 5.89 18.93 11.42
C VAL A 227 5.75 20.43 11.29
N ASP A 228 5.42 20.89 10.09
CA ASP A 228 5.18 22.28 9.76
C ASP A 228 4.12 22.45 8.65
N TYR A 229 2.91 22.86 9.04
CA TYR A 229 1.81 23.21 8.13
C TYR A 229 2.00 24.56 7.41
N ASN A 230 3.17 25.17 7.46
CA ASN A 230 3.56 26.24 6.53
C ASN A 230 4.34 25.72 5.31
N MET A 231 4.90 24.51 5.37
CA MET A 231 5.55 23.87 4.24
C MET A 231 4.53 23.41 3.20
N SER A 232 4.96 23.33 1.94
CA SER A 232 4.20 22.63 0.89
C SER A 232 4.24 21.12 1.11
N ALA A 233 3.24 20.39 0.59
CA ALA A 233 3.25 18.92 0.66
C ALA A 233 4.50 18.29 0.01
N GLY A 234 4.98 18.88 -1.10
CA GLY A 234 6.19 18.41 -1.78
C GLY A 234 7.45 18.53 -0.93
N GLU A 235 7.60 19.61 -0.14
CA GLU A 235 8.71 19.77 0.79
C GLU A 235 8.63 18.76 1.94
N VAL A 236 7.42 18.52 2.48
CA VAL A 236 7.22 17.50 3.53
C VAL A 236 7.55 16.10 3.01
N TYR A 237 7.17 15.77 1.78
CA TYR A 237 7.49 14.48 1.16
C TYR A 237 8.98 14.32 0.89
N ARG A 238 9.65 15.40 0.46
CA ARG A 238 11.11 15.45 0.26
C ARG A 238 11.83 15.19 1.57
N ASP A 239 11.46 15.91 2.62
CA ASP A 239 12.14 15.83 3.91
C ASP A 239 11.92 14.44 4.54
N ALA A 240 10.73 13.86 4.39
CA ALA A 240 10.47 12.48 4.81
C ALA A 240 11.33 11.44 4.05
N LEU A 241 11.53 11.64 2.74
CA LEU A 241 12.38 10.76 1.94
C LEU A 241 13.84 10.87 2.37
N LEU A 242 14.34 12.09 2.56
CA LEU A 242 15.73 12.34 2.96
C LEU A 242 16.00 11.82 4.37
N ALA A 243 15.13 12.12 5.33
CA ALA A 243 15.24 11.61 6.71
C ALA A 243 15.35 10.08 6.73
N HIS A 244 14.53 9.40 5.93
CA HIS A 244 14.61 7.95 5.79
C HIS A 244 15.91 7.49 5.14
N ALA A 245 16.28 8.07 4.00
CA ALA A 245 17.47 7.67 3.25
C ALA A 245 18.78 7.91 4.03
N GLU A 246 18.87 9.03 4.73
CA GLU A 246 20.04 9.39 5.53
C GLU A 246 20.21 8.48 6.76
N LEU A 247 19.10 8.10 7.41
CA LEU A 247 19.12 7.22 8.58
C LEU A 247 19.34 5.75 8.20
N THR A 248 18.59 5.23 7.23
CA THR A 248 18.60 3.80 6.90
C THR A 248 19.68 3.43 5.87
N LYS A 249 20.26 4.43 5.20
CA LYS A 249 21.11 4.25 4.01
C LYS A 249 20.40 3.44 2.92
N ARG A 250 19.08 3.65 2.75
CA ARG A 250 18.26 2.99 1.72
C ARG A 250 17.58 4.01 0.82
N LEU A 251 17.53 3.70 -0.47
CA LEU A 251 16.83 4.49 -1.50
C LEU A 251 15.47 3.89 -1.87
N GLU A 252 14.90 3.08 -1.00
CA GLU A 252 13.69 2.33 -1.33
C GLU A 252 12.47 3.20 -1.57
N LEU A 253 12.43 4.42 -1.02
CA LEU A 253 11.31 5.34 -1.25
C LEU A 253 11.25 5.88 -2.68
N LEU A 254 12.34 5.80 -3.45
CA LEU A 254 12.34 6.14 -4.88
C LEU A 254 11.36 5.28 -5.68
N ARG A 255 11.05 4.07 -5.20
CA ARG A 255 10.04 3.20 -5.83
C ARG A 255 8.63 3.82 -5.86
N HIS A 256 8.37 4.82 -5.02
CA HIS A 256 7.09 5.56 -4.99
C HIS A 256 7.07 6.77 -5.94
N CYS A 257 8.19 7.10 -6.59
CA CYS A 257 8.28 8.24 -7.50
C CYS A 257 7.58 7.92 -8.83
N GLN A 258 6.89 8.90 -9.38
CA GLN A 258 6.23 8.83 -10.67
C GLN A 258 6.59 10.07 -11.47
N LEU A 259 6.84 9.90 -12.76
CA LEU A 259 7.21 11.01 -13.64
C LEU A 259 5.98 11.86 -14.02
N GLU A 260 4.82 11.23 -14.21
CA GLU A 260 3.58 11.87 -14.66
C GLU A 260 2.87 12.66 -13.55
N HIS A 261 2.98 12.23 -12.30
CA HIS A 261 2.24 12.80 -11.16
C HIS A 261 3.17 13.41 -10.10
N ARG A 262 4.22 14.11 -10.52
CA ARG A 262 5.15 14.79 -9.59
C ARG A 262 4.44 15.90 -8.81
N CYS A 263 5.00 16.27 -7.66
CA CYS A 263 4.60 17.50 -6.99
C CYS A 263 4.97 18.69 -7.89
N THR A 264 4.07 19.66 -8.05
CA THR A 264 4.33 20.86 -8.88
C THR A 264 5.58 21.58 -8.39
N GLY A 265 6.56 21.79 -9.28
CA GLY A 265 7.85 22.42 -8.94
C GLY A 265 8.80 21.55 -8.09
N GLY A 266 8.40 20.32 -7.74
CA GLY A 266 9.19 19.38 -6.96
C GLY A 266 10.15 18.54 -7.81
N PRO A 267 11.26 18.06 -7.23
CA PRO A 267 12.23 17.25 -7.95
C PRO A 267 11.70 15.85 -8.29
N SER A 268 12.25 15.22 -9.34
CA SER A 268 11.80 13.91 -9.86
C SER A 268 11.99 12.75 -8.88
N TRP A 269 12.90 12.87 -7.93
CA TRP A 269 13.19 11.88 -6.91
C TRP A 269 12.31 12.03 -5.65
N VAL A 270 11.35 12.95 -5.63
CA VAL A 270 10.38 13.10 -4.54
C VAL A 270 9.03 12.50 -4.92
N PRO A 271 8.54 11.49 -4.18
CA PRO A 271 7.24 10.88 -4.46
C PRO A 271 6.11 11.84 -4.10
N ASN A 272 5.10 11.90 -4.96
CA ASN A 272 3.84 12.56 -4.63
C ASN A 272 2.90 11.56 -3.96
N PHE A 273 2.74 11.62 -2.63
CA PHE A 273 1.83 10.72 -1.89
C PHE A 273 0.36 11.13 -1.95
N ALA A 274 0.05 12.34 -2.44
CA ALA A 274 -1.31 12.81 -2.65
C ALA A 274 -1.90 12.35 -3.98
N ALA A 275 -1.04 12.11 -4.99
CA ALA A 275 -1.48 11.64 -6.29
C ALA A 275 -2.31 10.34 -6.18
N GLU A 276 -3.53 10.41 -6.71
CA GLU A 276 -4.43 9.28 -6.87
C GLU A 276 -3.80 8.18 -7.73
N ARG A 277 -4.42 7.00 -7.74
CA ARG A 277 -3.94 5.76 -8.38
C ARG A 277 -3.26 5.97 -9.75
N GLY A 278 -1.95 6.22 -9.75
CA GLY A 278 -1.12 5.86 -10.90
C GLY A 278 -0.90 4.35 -10.92
N ARG A 279 -0.65 3.76 -12.10
CA ARG A 279 -0.32 2.33 -12.22
C ARG A 279 1.09 2.10 -11.67
N PHE A 280 1.21 1.86 -10.36
CA PHE A 280 2.52 1.75 -9.73
C PHE A 280 3.27 0.51 -10.19
N PHE A 281 4.36 0.75 -10.90
CA PHE A 281 5.31 -0.27 -11.28
C PHE A 281 6.07 -0.77 -10.04
N GLY A 282 5.98 -2.06 -9.73
CA GLY A 282 6.82 -2.70 -8.69
C GLY A 282 6.24 -2.81 -7.27
N PHE A 283 4.94 -2.59 -7.06
CA PHE A 283 4.28 -2.80 -5.75
C PHE A 283 3.56 -4.14 -5.58
N ARG A 284 3.66 -5.05 -6.56
CA ARG A 284 3.08 -6.40 -6.43
C ARG A 284 4.06 -7.35 -5.73
N LYS A 285 3.52 -8.31 -4.97
CA LYS A 285 4.30 -9.35 -4.27
C LYS A 285 5.33 -9.97 -5.23
N GLY A 286 6.55 -10.21 -4.76
CA GLY A 286 7.60 -10.85 -5.57
C GLY A 286 8.47 -9.92 -6.40
N HIS A 287 8.24 -8.60 -6.43
CA HIS A 287 9.15 -7.70 -7.13
C HIS A 287 9.56 -6.53 -6.24
N THR A 288 10.53 -6.74 -5.34
CA THR A 288 11.07 -5.64 -4.53
C THR A 288 12.09 -4.86 -5.36
N ARG A 289 11.66 -3.78 -6.02
CA ARG A 289 12.60 -2.84 -6.65
C ARG A 289 13.35 -2.10 -5.55
N GLN A 290 14.54 -2.58 -5.21
CA GLN A 290 15.41 -2.00 -4.21
C GLN A 290 16.49 -1.20 -4.95
N ALA A 291 16.33 0.13 -5.02
CA ALA A 291 17.25 0.99 -5.78
C ALA A 291 18.72 0.87 -5.35
N SER A 292 18.97 0.55 -4.07
CA SER A 292 20.33 0.27 -3.55
C SER A 292 20.60 -1.22 -3.31
N GLY A 293 19.70 -2.13 -3.70
CA GLY A 293 19.80 -3.56 -3.39
C GLY A 293 20.06 -3.80 -1.90
N HIS A 294 21.05 -4.62 -1.59
CA HIS A 294 21.53 -4.86 -0.21
C HIS A 294 22.62 -3.87 0.24
N SER A 295 23.10 -3.00 -0.66
CA SER A 295 24.15 -2.03 -0.38
C SER A 295 23.63 -0.82 0.39
N ALA A 296 24.50 -0.22 1.21
CA ALA A 296 24.26 1.08 1.80
C ALA A 296 24.32 2.15 0.71
N ALA A 297 23.26 2.94 0.56
CA ALA A 297 23.21 4.04 -0.37
C ALA A 297 24.16 5.16 0.06
N GLN A 298 24.95 5.66 -0.88
CA GLN A 298 25.76 6.87 -0.72
C GLN A 298 25.10 7.97 -1.54
N ILE A 299 24.63 9.01 -0.85
CA ILE A 299 23.92 10.14 -1.48
C ILE A 299 24.56 11.47 -1.10
N ARG A 300 24.48 12.44 -1.99
CA ARG A 300 24.86 13.85 -1.78
C ARG A 300 23.77 14.77 -2.35
N ARG A 301 23.72 15.99 -1.84
CA ARG A 301 22.74 17.00 -2.26
C ARG A 301 23.47 18.28 -2.66
N PRO A 302 23.91 18.42 -3.92
CA PRO A 302 24.58 19.63 -4.39
C PRO A 302 23.64 20.85 -4.42
N SER A 303 22.33 20.62 -4.52
CA SER A 303 21.30 21.67 -4.42
C SER A 303 19.98 21.10 -3.89
N PRO A 304 18.99 21.92 -3.50
CA PRO A 304 17.73 21.45 -2.92
C PRO A 304 16.94 20.46 -3.78
N ASN A 305 17.06 20.55 -5.11
CA ASN A 305 16.30 19.74 -6.07
C ASN A 305 17.14 18.66 -6.77
N VAL A 306 18.44 18.55 -6.45
CA VAL A 306 19.34 17.56 -7.06
C VAL A 306 19.80 16.58 -5.99
N LEU A 307 19.57 15.30 -6.25
CA LEU A 307 20.05 14.18 -5.44
C LEU A 307 21.09 13.41 -6.26
N GLU A 308 22.34 13.44 -5.82
CA GLU A 308 23.40 12.59 -6.35
C GLU A 308 23.42 11.28 -5.58
N ALA A 309 23.55 10.16 -6.28
CA ALA A 309 23.68 8.84 -5.68
C ALA A 309 24.80 8.06 -6.38
N THR A 310 25.61 7.32 -5.61
CA THR A 310 26.59 6.39 -6.18
C THR A 310 25.87 5.16 -6.72
N GLY A 311 26.10 4.87 -8.00
CA GLY A 311 25.57 3.69 -8.69
C GLY A 311 26.67 2.82 -9.28
N VAL A 312 26.27 1.67 -9.80
CA VAL A 312 27.12 0.78 -10.61
C VAL A 312 26.64 0.89 -12.05
N SER A 313 27.56 1.12 -12.99
CA SER A 313 27.23 1.02 -14.42
C SER A 313 26.95 -0.44 -14.75
N CYS A 314 25.72 -0.75 -15.15
CA CYS A 314 25.32 -2.12 -15.48
C CYS A 314 25.34 -2.38 -16.98
N ALA A 315 24.75 -1.48 -17.75
CA ALA A 315 24.58 -1.62 -19.18
C ALA A 315 24.26 -0.26 -19.83
N THR A 316 24.58 -0.11 -21.11
CA THR A 316 24.31 1.11 -21.89
C THR A 316 23.13 0.88 -22.82
N VAL A 317 22.06 1.67 -22.68
CA VAL A 317 20.89 1.58 -23.57
C VAL A 317 21.29 2.05 -24.97
N THR A 318 21.09 1.19 -25.96
CA THR A 318 21.44 1.45 -27.37
C THR A 318 20.23 1.73 -28.24
N SER A 319 19.06 1.22 -27.86
CA SER A 319 17.82 1.52 -28.54
C SER A 319 16.64 1.36 -27.61
N ALA A 320 15.60 2.14 -27.86
CA ALA A 320 14.33 2.00 -27.16
C ALA A 320 13.16 2.17 -28.12
N ARG A 321 12.14 1.35 -27.95
CA ARG A 321 10.92 1.39 -28.77
C ARG A 321 9.71 1.45 -27.89
N LYS A 322 8.81 2.39 -28.21
CA LYS A 322 7.52 2.52 -27.54
C LYS A 322 6.64 1.36 -27.94
N VAL A 323 6.03 0.70 -26.96
CA VAL A 323 4.97 -0.27 -27.21
C VAL A 323 3.70 0.52 -27.58
N PRO A 324 3.08 0.28 -28.77
CA PRO A 324 1.84 0.92 -29.17
C PRO A 324 0.78 0.81 -28.09
N ALA A 325 0.07 1.91 -27.87
CA ALA A 325 -1.06 1.94 -26.97
C ALA A 325 -2.19 1.09 -27.52
N GLY A 326 -2.77 0.22 -26.69
CA GLY A 326 -3.84 -0.67 -27.14
C GLY A 326 -4.17 -1.78 -26.16
N ASP A 327 -5.00 -2.71 -26.64
CA ASP A 327 -5.27 -3.97 -25.96
C ASP A 327 -4.06 -4.92 -26.07
N LEU A 328 -4.21 -6.13 -25.55
CA LEU A 328 -3.13 -7.12 -25.51
C LEU A 328 -2.69 -7.58 -26.88
N ASN A 329 -3.57 -7.50 -27.87
CA ASN A 329 -3.21 -7.77 -29.26
C ASN A 329 -2.29 -6.68 -29.79
N GLY A 330 -2.50 -5.41 -29.43
CA GLY A 330 -1.58 -4.31 -29.73
C GLY A 330 -0.21 -4.48 -29.08
N ALA A 331 -0.17 -4.82 -27.79
CA ALA A 331 1.08 -5.12 -27.08
C ALA A 331 1.80 -6.34 -27.69
N PHE A 332 1.05 -7.36 -28.10
CA PHE A 332 1.61 -8.52 -28.78
C PHE A 332 2.14 -8.21 -30.17
N GLN A 333 1.41 -7.46 -30.97
CA GLN A 333 1.88 -6.99 -32.27
C GLN A 333 3.19 -6.22 -32.11
N ALA A 334 3.30 -5.39 -31.07
CA ALA A 334 4.55 -4.73 -30.70
C ALA A 334 5.66 -5.73 -30.40
N THR A 335 5.39 -6.77 -29.59
CA THR A 335 6.36 -7.83 -29.30
C THR A 335 6.77 -8.63 -30.54
N GLN A 336 5.87 -8.78 -31.52
CA GLN A 336 6.18 -9.44 -32.79
C GLN A 336 7.00 -8.55 -33.74
N GLN A 337 6.76 -7.24 -33.74
CA GLN A 337 7.52 -6.25 -34.49
C GLN A 337 8.90 -6.00 -33.87
N TRP A 338 9.02 -6.13 -32.55
CA TRP A 338 10.24 -5.98 -31.77
C TRP A 338 10.98 -7.31 -31.55
N LYS A 339 10.85 -8.30 -32.44
CA LYS A 339 11.65 -9.53 -32.32
C LYS A 339 13.14 -9.14 -32.31
N PRO A 340 13.86 -9.31 -31.18
CA PRO A 340 15.30 -9.13 -31.17
C PRO A 340 15.93 -10.06 -32.20
N ASP A 341 17.06 -9.66 -32.78
CA ASP A 341 17.78 -10.51 -33.72
C ASP A 341 18.10 -11.87 -33.06
N GLY A 342 17.76 -12.94 -33.77
CA GLY A 342 17.94 -14.29 -33.26
C GLY A 342 17.03 -14.66 -32.08
N LEU A 343 15.85 -14.03 -31.89
CA LEU A 343 14.93 -14.36 -30.80
C LEU A 343 14.76 -15.87 -30.56
N TRP A 344 14.61 -16.65 -31.63
CA TRP A 344 14.34 -18.09 -31.57
C TRP A 344 15.58 -18.98 -31.47
N THR A 345 16.71 -18.51 -32.00
CA THR A 345 17.90 -19.32 -32.30
C THR A 345 19.16 -18.82 -31.60
N GLY A 346 19.11 -17.61 -31.05
CA GLY A 346 20.21 -16.95 -30.36
C GLY A 346 20.32 -17.37 -28.90
N GLY A 347 21.55 -17.30 -28.40
CA GLY A 347 21.84 -17.41 -26.97
C GLY A 347 21.66 -16.06 -26.28
N TYR A 348 21.20 -16.08 -25.03
CA TYR A 348 21.08 -14.88 -24.20
C TYR A 348 22.32 -14.66 -23.32
N VAL A 349 22.60 -13.40 -22.98
CA VAL A 349 23.84 -12.97 -22.29
C VAL A 349 24.06 -13.69 -20.95
N THR A 350 22.99 -14.02 -20.25
CA THR A 350 23.03 -14.75 -18.96
C THR A 350 23.00 -16.28 -19.11
N GLY A 351 23.10 -16.79 -20.34
CA GLY A 351 22.80 -18.18 -20.68
C GLY A 351 21.32 -18.43 -20.97
N GLY A 352 21.03 -19.50 -21.71
CA GLY A 352 19.69 -19.82 -22.21
C GLY A 352 19.41 -19.20 -23.58
N SER A 353 18.14 -19.19 -24.00
CA SER A 353 17.73 -18.64 -25.30
C SER A 353 17.31 -17.18 -25.20
N THR A 354 17.51 -16.40 -26.26
CA THR A 354 17.01 -15.01 -26.35
C THR A 354 15.50 -14.95 -26.12
N PHE A 355 14.75 -16.00 -26.51
CA PHE A 355 13.33 -16.11 -26.25
C PHE A 355 13.02 -16.16 -24.75
N ASP A 356 13.77 -16.93 -23.96
CA ASP A 356 13.56 -16.98 -22.51
C ASP A 356 13.86 -15.61 -21.87
N GLY A 357 14.95 -14.95 -22.30
CA GLY A 357 15.28 -13.58 -21.85
C GLY A 357 14.17 -12.57 -22.17
N PHE A 358 13.60 -12.65 -23.38
CA PHE A 358 12.46 -11.84 -23.80
C PHE A 358 11.20 -12.09 -22.96
N LEU A 359 10.91 -13.36 -22.66
CA LEU A 359 9.80 -13.74 -21.78
C LEU A 359 10.00 -13.21 -20.36
N GLU A 360 11.23 -13.17 -19.84
CA GLU A 360 11.51 -12.53 -18.55
C GLU A 360 11.20 -11.02 -18.57
N VAL A 361 11.48 -10.32 -19.67
CA VAL A 361 11.15 -8.89 -19.82
C VAL A 361 9.64 -8.68 -19.83
N ILE A 362 8.90 -9.48 -20.60
CA ILE A 362 7.43 -9.44 -20.65
C ILE A 362 6.83 -9.73 -19.27
N ALA A 363 7.32 -10.78 -18.61
CA ALA A 363 6.91 -11.15 -17.26
C ALA A 363 7.41 -10.17 -16.19
N LYS A 364 8.30 -9.23 -16.55
CA LYS A 364 8.98 -8.31 -15.63
C LYS A 364 9.63 -9.08 -14.47
N GLY A 365 10.25 -10.23 -14.76
CA GLY A 365 10.87 -11.13 -13.79
C GLY A 365 9.91 -11.93 -12.90
N ARG A 366 8.58 -11.81 -13.06
CA ARG A 366 7.58 -12.48 -12.21
C ARG A 366 7.25 -13.88 -12.71
N LEU A 367 8.17 -14.79 -12.45
CA LEU A 367 8.02 -16.21 -12.79
C LEU A 367 7.99 -17.04 -11.51
N ARG A 368 7.19 -18.11 -11.51
CA ARG A 368 7.13 -19.08 -10.41
C ARG A 368 8.48 -19.73 -10.15
N ASP A 369 9.30 -19.90 -11.18
CA ASP A 369 10.66 -20.45 -11.07
C ASP A 369 11.57 -19.56 -10.20
N ARG A 370 11.33 -18.25 -10.18
CA ARG A 370 12.03 -17.29 -9.31
C ARG A 370 11.33 -17.10 -7.96
N TYR A 371 10.01 -17.20 -7.94
CA TYR A 371 9.17 -16.94 -6.78
C TYR A 371 8.15 -18.07 -6.55
N PRO A 372 8.59 -19.25 -6.08
CA PRO A 372 7.75 -20.45 -6.02
C PRO A 372 6.54 -20.30 -5.09
N ASN A 373 6.67 -19.47 -4.06
CA ASN A 373 5.65 -19.27 -3.03
C ASN A 373 4.74 -18.06 -3.30
N ILE A 374 4.83 -17.44 -4.49
CA ILE A 374 4.05 -16.25 -4.84
C ILE A 374 3.11 -16.59 -6.01
N PRO A 375 1.92 -17.14 -5.71
CA PRO A 375 0.89 -17.30 -6.72
C PRO A 375 0.34 -15.93 -7.15
N PRO A 376 -0.19 -15.78 -8.38
CA PRO A 376 -0.35 -16.81 -9.41
C PRO A 376 0.65 -16.66 -10.58
N PHE A 377 1.97 -16.60 -10.33
CA PHE A 377 2.92 -16.45 -11.44
C PHE A 377 3.03 -17.71 -12.31
N PRO A 378 3.16 -17.58 -13.65
CA PRO A 378 3.41 -18.71 -14.54
C PRO A 378 4.86 -19.21 -14.40
N THR A 379 5.12 -20.46 -14.81
CA THR A 379 6.50 -20.91 -15.03
C THR A 379 7.03 -20.41 -16.36
N MET A 380 8.35 -20.31 -16.49
CA MET A 380 9.03 -20.03 -17.75
C MET A 380 8.57 -21.01 -18.83
N HIS A 381 8.52 -22.31 -18.50
CA HIS A 381 8.04 -23.33 -19.44
C HIS A 381 6.60 -23.07 -19.91
N GLY A 382 5.68 -22.79 -18.98
CA GLY A 382 4.27 -22.54 -19.32
C GLY A 382 4.09 -21.26 -20.15
N LEU A 383 4.83 -20.20 -19.81
CA LEU A 383 4.83 -18.95 -20.56
C LEU A 383 5.39 -19.14 -21.97
N ARG A 384 6.50 -19.89 -22.09
CA ARG A 384 7.12 -20.25 -23.37
C ARG A 384 6.17 -21.01 -24.28
N GLN A 385 5.51 -22.02 -23.75
CA GLN A 385 4.51 -22.80 -24.48
C GLN A 385 3.34 -21.92 -24.92
N GLY A 386 2.72 -21.20 -23.99
CA GLY A 386 1.56 -20.36 -24.27
C GLY A 386 1.84 -19.29 -25.34
N LEU A 387 2.98 -18.59 -25.25
CA LEU A 387 3.34 -17.57 -26.24
C LEU A 387 3.72 -18.19 -27.59
N SER A 388 4.39 -19.34 -27.60
CA SER A 388 4.72 -20.05 -28.85
C SER A 388 3.45 -20.51 -29.59
N ASP A 389 2.48 -21.06 -28.84
CA ASP A 389 1.20 -21.49 -29.40
C ASP A 389 0.39 -20.30 -29.91
N ALA A 390 0.38 -19.17 -29.18
CA ALA A 390 -0.24 -17.95 -29.64
C ALA A 390 0.41 -17.38 -30.92
N MET A 391 1.75 -17.38 -30.99
CA MET A 391 2.50 -16.92 -32.17
C MET A 391 2.31 -17.83 -33.40
N ARG A 392 1.97 -19.10 -33.20
CA ARG A 392 1.64 -20.07 -34.26
C ARG A 392 0.16 -20.06 -34.66
N GLY A 393 -0.67 -19.27 -33.98
CA GLY A 393 -2.12 -19.21 -34.22
C GLY A 393 -2.91 -20.37 -33.58
N ASN A 394 -2.28 -21.17 -32.71
CA ASN A 394 -2.90 -22.34 -32.08
C ASN A 394 -3.65 -22.00 -30.78
N SER A 395 -3.45 -20.80 -30.23
CA SER A 395 -4.11 -20.33 -29.00
C SER A 395 -4.31 -18.81 -29.03
N SER A 396 -5.24 -18.30 -28.22
CA SER A 396 -5.34 -16.86 -28.00
C SER A 396 -4.18 -16.38 -27.13
N ILE A 397 -3.59 -15.25 -27.49
CA ILE A 397 -2.59 -14.60 -26.64
C ILE A 397 -3.13 -14.16 -25.29
N ASP A 398 -4.43 -13.87 -25.22
CA ASP A 398 -5.07 -13.52 -23.97
C ASP A 398 -4.89 -14.61 -22.91
N ASN A 399 -4.80 -15.88 -23.33
CA ASN A 399 -4.55 -17.01 -22.43
C ASN A 399 -3.08 -17.08 -22.00
N ALA A 400 -2.15 -16.76 -22.90
CA ALA A 400 -0.72 -16.81 -22.63
C ALA A 400 -0.26 -15.66 -21.72
N LEU A 401 -0.86 -14.48 -21.88
CA LEU A 401 -0.50 -13.25 -21.18
C LEU A 401 -1.56 -12.79 -20.17
N ASP A 402 -2.55 -13.62 -19.83
CA ASP A 402 -3.63 -13.29 -18.89
C ASP A 402 -3.10 -12.71 -17.56
N TYR A 403 -2.03 -13.33 -17.06
CA TYR A 403 -1.35 -12.92 -15.83
C TYR A 403 -0.67 -11.55 -15.91
N PHE A 404 -0.36 -11.09 -17.11
CA PHE A 404 0.38 -9.86 -17.37
C PHE A 404 -0.49 -8.78 -18.02
N LYS A 405 -1.81 -8.99 -18.12
CA LYS A 405 -2.70 -8.06 -18.85
C LYS A 405 -2.64 -6.65 -18.31
N GLU A 406 -2.70 -6.49 -16.99
CA GLU A 406 -2.61 -5.18 -16.35
C GLU A 406 -1.22 -4.54 -16.49
N GLU A 407 -0.18 -5.36 -16.57
CA GLU A 407 1.22 -4.96 -16.74
C GLU A 407 1.56 -4.58 -18.19
N LEU A 408 0.85 -5.16 -19.15
CA LEU A 408 0.99 -4.95 -20.59
C LEU A 408 -0.09 -4.02 -21.16
N LYS A 409 -1.06 -3.56 -20.36
CA LYS A 409 -1.93 -2.43 -20.74
C LYS A 409 -1.09 -1.16 -20.72
N VAL A 410 -0.52 -0.87 -21.88
CA VAL A 410 0.52 0.14 -22.06
C VAL A 410 -0.06 1.44 -22.58
N ASP A 411 -0.10 2.47 -21.74
CA ASP A 411 0.38 3.77 -22.20
C ASP A 411 1.78 3.96 -21.61
N GLY A 412 2.73 4.46 -22.41
CA GLY A 412 4.06 4.86 -21.92
C GLY A 412 5.10 3.75 -21.66
N THR A 413 4.87 2.48 -22.03
CA THR A 413 5.89 1.42 -21.88
C THR A 413 6.85 1.42 -23.06
N PHE A 414 8.13 1.25 -22.75
CA PHE A 414 9.21 1.13 -23.71
C PHE A 414 9.95 -0.18 -23.47
N PHE A 415 10.23 -0.89 -24.55
CA PHE A 415 11.25 -1.93 -24.53
C PHE A 415 12.57 -1.34 -24.98
N PHE A 416 13.66 -1.81 -24.38
CA PHE A 416 14.98 -1.32 -24.71
C PHE A 416 15.99 -2.45 -24.80
N GLU A 417 17.02 -2.18 -25.58
CA GLU A 417 18.18 -3.04 -25.76
C GLU A 417 19.40 -2.32 -25.24
N THR A 418 20.42 -3.09 -24.86
CA THR A 418 21.67 -2.56 -24.35
C THR A 418 22.84 -3.03 -25.19
N GLN A 419 23.94 -2.29 -25.15
CA GLN A 419 25.18 -2.61 -25.85
C GLN A 419 25.71 -3.99 -25.46
N GLU A 420 25.50 -4.39 -24.21
CA GLU A 420 25.90 -5.66 -23.62
C GLU A 420 24.95 -6.82 -24.00
N GLY A 421 23.86 -6.54 -24.73
CA GLY A 421 22.91 -7.55 -25.22
C GLY A 421 21.74 -7.85 -24.28
N TYR A 422 21.57 -7.11 -23.19
CA TYR A 422 20.39 -7.24 -22.32
C TYR A 422 19.16 -6.62 -22.96
N LEU A 423 18.01 -7.26 -22.73
CA LEU A 423 16.69 -6.74 -23.01
C LEU A 423 16.08 -6.14 -21.74
N GLY A 424 15.33 -5.05 -21.87
CA GLY A 424 14.71 -4.38 -20.73
C GLY A 424 13.37 -3.72 -21.04
N VAL A 425 12.71 -3.27 -19.97
CA VAL A 425 11.40 -2.61 -20.03
C VAL A 425 11.34 -1.41 -19.08
N SER A 426 10.83 -0.29 -19.58
CA SER A 426 10.66 0.98 -18.88
C SER A 426 9.23 1.51 -19.02
N GLN A 427 8.81 2.43 -18.14
CA GLN A 427 7.53 3.16 -18.19
C GLN A 427 7.70 4.61 -18.67
N SER A 428 8.89 4.94 -19.15
CA SER A 428 9.21 6.19 -19.82
C SER A 428 10.26 5.89 -20.88
N GLN A 429 10.38 6.76 -21.88
CA GLN A 429 11.43 6.65 -22.89
C GLN A 429 12.78 6.71 -22.15
N PRO A 430 13.59 5.63 -22.18
CA PRO A 430 14.94 5.69 -21.66
C PRO A 430 15.79 6.56 -22.60
N GLU A 431 16.76 7.26 -22.03
CA GLU A 431 17.76 7.98 -22.81
C GLU A 431 18.76 6.97 -23.35
N GLU A 432 19.10 7.09 -24.63
CA GLU A 432 20.21 6.35 -25.22
C GLU A 432 21.52 6.85 -24.62
N GLY A 433 22.44 5.93 -24.30
CA GLY A 433 23.71 6.30 -23.71
C GLY A 433 24.54 7.17 -24.67
N ALA A 434 25.14 8.23 -24.17
CA ALA A 434 26.20 8.92 -24.90
C ALA A 434 27.44 8.01 -24.92
N ASN A 435 27.90 7.66 -26.13
CA ASN A 435 29.15 6.93 -26.33
C ASN A 435 30.36 7.68 -25.80
#